data_AF-A0A0G0LZN6-F1
#
_entry.id   AF-A0A0G0LZN6-F1
#
_cell.length_a   1.000
_cell.length_b   1.000
_cell.length_c   1.000
_cell.angle_alpha   90.00
_cell.angle_beta   90.00
_cell.angle_gamma   90.00
#
_symmetry.space_group_name_H-M   'P 1'
#
loop_
_entity.id
_entity.type
_entity.pdbx_description
1 polymer ?
#
loop_
_entity_poly.entity_id
_entity_poly.type
_entity_poly.pdbx_seq_one_letter_code
_entity_poly.pdbx_strand_id
1 'polypeptide(L)'
;MEDTQVLPAQEKVPEEKELGAGKKVLIALAGILLIVGVGAGSYFWGSKGKSQGTSNLSPTSSEEILTPTPTPTSEPSPEATAGKGKPTFTPTPTLTPTPTVKQKILSSSTSLDGFRSSNGGGNAGLEIRAGRNVNLVTRGFVSFDLGDIPSGAKIQEATLRLYQAKIIGNPYGVGGSLKVDHLTYGDALDNLDYGIAALSSSFITLTSNNSLEWKDAIVTDQVKDDLANGRSRSQFRIHFQIENTGGDVTGDFAYFEAAENNMGTGNTPQLVVKYY
;
A
#
# COMPACT_ATOMS: atom_id res chain seq x y z
N MET A 1 -50.52 35.87 36.78
CA MET A 1 -50.08 35.04 35.65
C MET A 1 -49.43 33.83 36.30
N GLU A 2 -50.19 32.74 36.39
CA GLU A 2 -49.77 31.51 37.09
C GLU A 2 -49.09 30.60 36.07
N ASP A 3 -47.78 30.43 36.20
CA ASP A 3 -47.00 29.52 35.37
C ASP A 3 -47.30 28.07 35.76
N THR A 4 -47.98 27.37 34.85
CA THR A 4 -48.31 25.96 35.02
C THR A 4 -47.13 25.12 34.54
N GLN A 5 -46.38 24.55 35.49
CA GLN A 5 -45.23 23.69 35.22
C GLN A 5 -45.74 22.29 34.80
N VAL A 6 -45.60 21.94 33.52
CA VAL A 6 -45.99 20.64 32.98
C VAL A 6 -44.85 19.64 33.17
N LEU A 7 -45.08 18.60 33.97
CA LEU A 7 -44.13 17.49 34.17
C LEU A 7 -44.09 16.58 32.92
N PRO A 8 -42.90 16.17 32.45
CA PRO A 8 -42.79 15.25 31.33
C PRO A 8 -43.21 13.83 31.71
N ALA A 9 -43.89 13.15 30.78
CA ALA A 9 -44.38 11.78 30.94
C ALA A 9 -43.21 10.78 31.08
N GLN A 10 -43.27 9.93 32.10
CA GLN A 10 -42.31 8.84 32.26
C GLN A 10 -42.47 7.79 31.17
N GLU A 11 -41.40 7.57 30.42
CA GLU A 11 -41.31 6.53 29.40
C GLU A 11 -41.22 5.16 30.06
N LYS A 12 -42.12 4.25 29.64
CA LYS A 12 -42.29 2.93 30.23
C LYS A 12 -41.19 1.99 29.72
N VAL A 13 -40.23 1.66 30.59
CA VAL A 13 -39.13 0.73 30.29
C VAL A 13 -39.72 -0.65 29.92
N PRO A 14 -39.35 -1.23 28.75
CA PRO A 14 -39.85 -2.54 28.35
C PRO A 14 -39.29 -3.64 29.27
N GLU A 15 -40.19 -4.50 29.73
CA GLU A 15 -39.92 -5.62 30.62
C GLU A 15 -39.17 -6.74 29.87
N GLU A 16 -37.91 -6.98 30.22
CA GLU A 16 -37.13 -8.08 29.65
C GLU A 16 -37.71 -9.43 30.08
N LYS A 17 -38.20 -10.21 29.09
CA LYS A 17 -38.66 -11.57 29.31
C LYS A 17 -37.47 -12.50 29.56
N GLU A 18 -37.23 -12.82 30.82
CA GLU A 18 -36.29 -13.87 31.21
C GLU A 18 -36.64 -15.20 30.53
N LEU A 19 -35.70 -15.74 29.75
CA LEU A 19 -35.84 -17.08 29.19
C LEU A 19 -35.83 -18.11 30.32
N GLY A 20 -36.92 -18.88 30.44
CA GLY A 20 -37.02 -19.98 31.40
C GLY A 20 -35.89 -20.99 31.26
N ALA A 21 -35.42 -21.51 32.40
CA ALA A 21 -34.22 -22.35 32.51
C ALA A 21 -34.18 -23.52 31.51
N GLY A 22 -35.32 -24.13 31.17
CA GLY A 22 -35.40 -25.21 30.19
C GLY A 22 -35.01 -24.80 28.75
N LYS A 23 -35.32 -23.57 28.33
CA LYS A 23 -34.90 -23.06 27.01
C LYS A 23 -33.39 -22.75 26.97
N LYS A 24 -32.80 -22.30 28.08
CA LYS A 24 -31.36 -22.06 28.19
C LYS A 24 -30.56 -23.36 28.01
N VAL A 25 -31.05 -24.47 28.58
CA VAL A 25 -30.41 -25.81 28.45
C VAL A 25 -30.49 -26.35 27.01
N LEU A 26 -31.63 -26.20 26.34
CA LEU A 26 -31.80 -26.63 24.94
C LEU A 26 -30.87 -25.88 23.97
N ILE A 27 -30.70 -24.57 24.16
CA ILE A 27 -29.80 -23.76 23.33
C ILE A 27 -28.34 -24.17 23.55
N ALA A 28 -27.93 -24.45 24.79
CA ALA A 28 -26.59 -24.91 25.11
C ALA A 28 -26.28 -26.29 24.47
N LEU A 29 -27.22 -27.23 24.53
CA LEU A 29 -27.06 -28.56 23.91
C LEU A 29 -26.99 -28.49 22.38
N ALA A 30 -27.77 -27.61 21.75
CA ALA A 30 -27.70 -27.38 20.31
C ALA A 30 -26.34 -26.83 19.87
N GLY A 31 -25.76 -25.91 20.66
CA GLY A 31 -24.42 -25.37 20.41
C GLY A 31 -23.31 -26.43 20.48
N ILE A 32 -23.36 -27.32 21.48
CA ILE A 32 -22.37 -28.39 21.66
C ILE A 32 -22.43 -29.40 20.52
N LEU A 33 -23.63 -29.82 20.11
CA LEU A 33 -23.80 -30.76 18.98
C LEU A 33 -23.27 -30.20 17.66
N LEU A 34 -23.43 -28.89 17.44
CA LEU A 34 -22.95 -28.22 16.23
C LEU A 34 -21.41 -28.19 16.18
N ILE A 35 -20.74 -27.94 17.31
CA ILE A 35 -19.27 -27.96 17.41
C ILE A 35 -18.71 -29.37 17.17
N VAL A 36 -19.33 -30.40 17.77
CA VAL A 36 -18.89 -31.80 17.60
C VAL A 36 -19.09 -32.29 16.16
N GLY A 37 -20.20 -31.92 15.51
CA GLY A 37 -20.47 -32.27 14.12
C GLY A 37 -19.44 -31.69 13.14
N VAL A 38 -19.03 -30.42 13.34
CA VAL A 38 -18.04 -29.75 12.47
C VAL A 38 -16.63 -30.34 12.68
N GLY A 39 -16.25 -30.65 13.92
CA GLY A 39 -14.94 -31.25 14.23
C GLY A 39 -14.78 -32.68 13.71
N ALA A 40 -15.84 -33.49 13.75
CA ALA A 40 -15.79 -34.86 13.23
C ALA A 40 -15.74 -34.89 11.68
N GLY A 41 -16.40 -33.95 11.01
CA GLY A 41 -16.40 -33.85 9.55
C GLY A 41 -15.03 -33.47 8.95
N SER A 42 -14.27 -32.60 9.62
CA SER A 42 -12.94 -32.18 9.14
C SER A 42 -11.86 -33.25 9.30
N TYR A 43 -11.95 -34.10 10.34
CA TYR A 43 -10.96 -35.15 10.58
C TYR A 43 -11.02 -36.30 9.55
N PHE A 44 -12.22 -36.64 9.06
CA PHE A 44 -12.38 -37.78 8.15
C PHE A 44 -12.03 -37.48 6.68
N TRP A 45 -12.06 -36.21 6.26
CA TRP A 45 -11.72 -35.82 4.88
C TRP A 45 -10.20 -35.60 4.70
N GLY A 46 -9.42 -35.47 5.78
CA GLY A 46 -7.99 -35.14 5.70
C GLY A 46 -7.01 -36.30 5.46
N SER A 47 -7.44 -37.57 5.46
CA SER A 47 -6.50 -38.72 5.50
C SER A 47 -6.25 -39.46 4.18
N LYS A 48 -6.85 -39.03 3.06
CA LYS A 48 -6.63 -39.67 1.75
C LYS A 48 -5.94 -38.76 0.76
N GLY A 49 -4.61 -38.89 0.68
CA GLY A 49 -3.86 -38.57 -0.52
C GLY A 49 -2.53 -37.88 -0.27
N LYS A 50 -1.44 -38.65 -0.32
CA LYS A 50 -0.15 -38.22 -0.89
C LYS A 50 0.75 -39.43 -1.11
N SER A 51 0.78 -39.90 -2.35
CA SER A 51 1.87 -40.69 -2.91
C SER A 51 2.23 -40.07 -4.26
N GLN A 52 3.50 -39.68 -4.40
CA GLN A 52 4.29 -39.30 -5.59
C GLN A 52 5.41 -38.41 -5.03
N GLY A 53 6.69 -38.74 -5.14
CA GLY A 53 7.40 -39.24 -6.31
C GLY A 53 8.58 -38.27 -6.48
N THR A 54 9.66 -38.48 -5.74
CA THR A 54 10.84 -37.61 -5.76
C THR A 54 11.74 -37.99 -6.92
N SER A 55 11.65 -37.26 -8.03
CA SER A 55 12.67 -37.24 -9.07
C SER A 55 13.71 -36.17 -8.78
N ASN A 56 14.92 -36.67 -8.62
CA ASN A 56 16.23 -36.08 -8.49
C ASN A 56 16.68 -35.29 -9.74
N LEU A 57 17.06 -34.00 -9.62
CA LEU A 57 18.00 -33.24 -10.49
C LEU A 57 18.50 -32.01 -9.68
N SER A 58 19.70 -32.05 -9.10
CA SER A 58 21.02 -31.57 -9.60
C SER A 58 21.15 -30.03 -9.73
N PRO A 59 22.14 -29.40 -9.06
CA PRO A 59 22.30 -27.94 -9.02
C PRO A 59 23.09 -27.41 -10.22
N THR A 60 22.63 -26.31 -10.81
CA THR A 60 23.43 -25.52 -11.75
C THR A 60 23.88 -24.24 -11.06
N SER A 61 25.18 -24.17 -10.81
CA SER A 61 25.91 -22.98 -10.34
C SER A 61 25.89 -21.92 -11.43
N SER A 62 25.35 -20.74 -11.13
CA SER A 62 25.46 -19.57 -12.02
C SER A 62 26.81 -18.91 -11.80
N GLU A 63 27.67 -18.98 -12.81
CA GLU A 63 28.92 -18.23 -12.89
C GLU A 63 28.66 -16.72 -12.94
N GLU A 64 29.43 -16.00 -12.14
CA GLU A 64 29.48 -14.55 -12.05
C GLU A 64 30.27 -14.00 -13.25
N ILE A 65 29.58 -13.40 -14.23
CA ILE A 65 30.22 -12.76 -15.38
C ILE A 65 30.70 -11.37 -14.94
N LEU A 66 32.00 -11.25 -14.68
CA LEU A 66 32.68 -9.97 -14.49
C LEU A 66 32.73 -9.21 -15.84
N THR A 67 31.97 -8.13 -15.95
CA THR A 67 32.08 -7.17 -17.07
C THR A 67 33.44 -6.44 -17.01
N PRO A 68 34.23 -6.42 -18.10
CA PRO A 68 35.49 -5.69 -18.13
C PRO A 68 35.25 -4.17 -18.13
N THR A 69 35.86 -3.47 -17.18
CA THR A 69 35.95 -2.01 -17.15
C THR A 69 36.72 -1.51 -18.39
N PRO A 70 36.15 -0.62 -19.22
CA PRO A 70 36.86 -0.09 -20.38
C PRO A 70 38.06 0.75 -19.94
N THR A 71 39.23 0.42 -20.47
CA THR A 71 40.47 1.19 -20.34
C THR A 71 40.30 2.55 -21.01
N PRO A 72 40.64 3.67 -20.35
CA PRO A 72 40.55 4.99 -20.96
C PRO A 72 41.54 5.09 -22.13
N THR A 73 41.01 5.30 -23.33
CA THR A 73 41.80 5.62 -24.53
C THR A 73 42.33 7.03 -24.37
N SER A 74 43.66 7.17 -24.40
CA SER A 74 44.34 8.46 -24.41
C SER A 74 44.01 9.19 -25.71
N GLU A 75 43.26 10.27 -25.59
CA GLU A 75 42.92 11.19 -26.68
C GLU A 75 44.19 11.92 -27.16
N PRO A 76 44.42 12.03 -28.49
CA PRO A 76 45.60 12.70 -29.03
C PRO A 76 45.57 14.21 -28.74
N SER A 77 46.66 14.70 -28.17
CA SER A 77 46.93 16.12 -27.93
C SER A 77 46.96 16.90 -29.25
N PRO A 78 46.16 17.98 -29.42
CA PRO A 78 46.20 18.78 -30.63
C PRO A 78 47.52 19.58 -30.75
N GLU A 79 48.10 19.52 -31.94
CA GLU A 79 49.31 20.23 -32.35
C GLU A 79 49.01 21.73 -32.56
N ALA A 80 49.71 22.59 -31.81
CA ALA A 80 49.47 24.03 -31.82
C ALA A 80 50.08 24.70 -33.06
N THR A 81 49.22 25.14 -33.98
CA THR A 81 49.60 26.00 -35.12
C THR A 81 49.67 27.46 -34.66
N ALA A 82 50.86 28.07 -34.72
CA ALA A 82 51.11 29.45 -34.32
C ALA A 82 50.57 30.46 -35.34
N GLY A 83 49.28 30.81 -35.23
CA GLY A 83 48.66 31.93 -35.97
C GLY A 83 48.81 33.26 -35.24
N LYS A 84 49.43 34.26 -35.90
CA LYS A 84 49.49 35.67 -35.45
C LYS A 84 48.09 36.32 -35.52
N GLY A 85 47.24 36.06 -34.54
CA GLY A 85 45.96 36.74 -34.33
C GLY A 85 45.97 37.57 -33.05
N LYS A 86 45.47 38.80 -33.12
CA LYS A 86 45.26 39.69 -31.96
C LYS A 86 44.38 38.96 -30.92
N PRO A 87 44.79 38.85 -29.64
CA PRO A 87 44.02 38.13 -28.63
C PRO A 87 42.68 38.84 -28.43
N THR A 88 41.61 38.18 -28.88
CA THR A 88 40.24 38.58 -28.54
C THR A 88 39.95 37.93 -27.20
N PHE A 89 39.69 38.74 -26.17
CA PHE A 89 39.30 38.23 -24.86
C PHE A 89 37.95 37.52 -24.99
N THR A 90 37.98 36.20 -25.13
CA THR A 90 36.79 35.37 -24.94
C THR A 90 36.40 35.48 -23.48
N PRO A 91 35.21 35.98 -23.14
CA PRO A 91 34.78 36.05 -21.75
C PRO A 91 34.84 34.65 -21.14
N THR A 92 35.54 34.51 -20.02
CA THR A 92 35.56 33.27 -19.25
C THR A 92 34.10 32.91 -18.91
N PRO A 93 33.63 31.70 -19.26
CA PRO A 93 32.26 31.32 -18.93
C PRO A 93 32.07 31.43 -17.42
N THR A 94 31.12 32.27 -17.01
CA THR A 94 30.75 32.37 -15.60
C THR A 94 30.00 31.08 -15.27
N LEU A 95 30.56 30.28 -14.35
CA LEU A 95 29.92 29.06 -13.90
C LEU A 95 28.56 29.40 -13.31
N THR A 96 27.50 28.84 -13.87
CA THR A 96 26.16 28.93 -13.28
C THR A 96 26.18 28.09 -12.00
N PRO A 97 25.71 28.61 -10.85
CA PRO A 97 25.71 27.84 -9.62
C PRO A 97 24.89 26.55 -9.79
N THR A 98 25.44 25.42 -9.34
CA THR A 98 24.71 24.15 -9.31
C THR A 98 23.52 24.29 -8.35
N PRO A 99 22.29 23.98 -8.78
CA PRO A 99 21.13 24.09 -7.91
C PRO A 99 21.25 23.10 -6.74
N THR A 100 20.87 23.55 -5.54
CA THR A 100 20.90 22.72 -4.31
C THR A 100 19.62 21.91 -4.19
N VAL A 101 19.74 20.59 -4.01
CA VAL A 101 18.59 19.70 -3.76
C VAL A 101 18.00 19.97 -2.38
N LYS A 102 16.68 20.16 -2.32
CA LYS A 102 15.87 20.23 -1.10
C LYS A 102 15.03 18.96 -0.97
N GLN A 103 14.57 18.70 0.25
CA GLN A 103 13.69 17.57 0.56
C GLN A 103 12.46 18.06 1.33
N LYS A 104 11.30 17.48 1.03
CA LYS A 104 10.05 17.61 1.78
C LYS A 104 9.51 16.21 2.06
N ILE A 105 9.03 15.98 3.27
CA ILE A 105 8.32 14.75 3.64
C ILE A 105 6.86 15.15 3.83
N LEU A 106 5.97 14.51 3.08
CA LEU A 106 4.54 14.69 3.17
C LEU A 106 3.94 13.50 3.92
N SER A 107 3.10 13.79 4.91
CA SER A 107 2.29 12.77 5.60
C SER A 107 1.07 12.42 4.77
N SER A 108 0.58 11.19 4.89
CA SER A 108 -0.68 10.81 4.25
C SER A 108 -1.91 11.39 4.97
N SER A 109 -3.06 11.29 4.31
CA SER A 109 -4.33 11.89 4.76
C SER A 109 -5.21 10.85 5.45
N THR A 110 -5.50 11.06 6.74
CA THR A 110 -6.33 10.17 7.58
C THR A 110 -7.62 9.70 6.93
N SER A 111 -8.48 10.63 6.51
CA SER A 111 -9.78 10.29 5.90
C SER A 111 -9.72 9.64 4.51
N LEU A 112 -8.53 9.54 3.91
CA LEU A 112 -8.33 9.02 2.56
C LEU A 112 -7.47 7.76 2.53
N ASP A 113 -6.90 7.38 3.66
CA ASP A 113 -6.15 6.14 3.81
C ASP A 113 -7.09 5.01 4.25
N GLY A 114 -6.70 3.77 3.94
CA GLY A 114 -7.37 2.58 4.45
C GLY A 114 -7.50 1.49 3.39
N PHE A 115 -8.67 0.85 3.31
CA PHE A 115 -8.90 -0.23 2.37
C PHE A 115 -10.33 -0.31 1.85
N ARG A 116 -10.48 -0.89 0.66
CA ARG A 116 -11.76 -1.30 0.08
C ARG A 116 -11.70 -2.74 -0.39
N SER A 117 -12.84 -3.42 -0.35
CA SER A 117 -12.95 -4.84 -0.66
C SER A 117 -14.00 -5.11 -1.73
N SER A 118 -13.82 -6.19 -2.49
CA SER A 118 -14.67 -6.56 -3.63
C SER A 118 -16.14 -6.80 -3.29
N ASN A 119 -16.46 -7.03 -2.02
CA ASN A 119 -17.81 -7.29 -1.54
C ASN A 119 -18.56 -6.03 -1.04
N GLY A 120 -18.02 -4.84 -1.27
CA GLY A 120 -18.61 -3.60 -0.78
C GLY A 120 -18.08 -3.12 0.58
N GLY A 121 -17.27 -3.94 1.24
CA GLY A 121 -16.71 -3.63 2.56
C GLY A 121 -15.46 -2.77 2.49
N GLY A 122 -15.13 -2.11 3.60
CA GLY A 122 -13.93 -1.28 3.70
C GLY A 122 -13.93 -0.42 4.94
N ASN A 123 -12.81 0.23 5.20
CA ASN A 123 -12.73 1.29 6.19
C ASN A 123 -11.83 2.43 5.72
N ALA A 124 -12.21 3.67 6.02
CA ALA A 124 -11.38 4.85 5.81
C ALA A 124 -10.89 5.33 7.18
N GLY A 125 -9.60 5.61 7.29
CA GLY A 125 -8.95 5.97 8.54
C GLY A 125 -8.67 4.80 9.50
N LEU A 126 -8.55 3.60 8.94
CA LEU A 126 -7.92 2.45 9.58
C LEU A 126 -6.68 2.07 8.77
N GLU A 127 -6.07 0.93 9.10
CA GLU A 127 -4.88 0.47 8.41
C GLU A 127 -5.08 0.27 6.90
N ILE A 128 -3.98 0.35 6.17
CA ILE A 128 -3.95 0.00 4.77
C ILE A 128 -3.82 -1.53 4.67
N ARG A 129 -4.76 -2.17 3.99
CA ARG A 129 -4.84 -3.64 3.90
C ARG A 129 -4.85 -4.08 2.44
N ALA A 130 -4.08 -5.11 2.11
CA ALA A 130 -4.13 -5.76 0.79
C ALA A 130 -4.10 -7.27 0.96
N GLY A 131 -4.89 -8.01 0.17
CA GLY A 131 -4.95 -9.46 0.28
C GLY A 131 -6.29 -10.05 -0.11
N ARG A 132 -6.56 -11.26 0.36
CA ARG A 132 -7.76 -12.03 0.00
C ARG A 132 -8.20 -12.96 1.13
N ASN A 133 -9.44 -13.38 1.09
CA ASN A 133 -9.91 -14.57 1.79
C ASN A 133 -10.92 -15.32 0.91
N VAL A 134 -11.59 -16.33 1.48
CA VAL A 134 -12.59 -17.13 0.76
C VAL A 134 -13.74 -16.30 0.14
N ASN A 135 -14.04 -15.12 0.67
CA ASN A 135 -15.19 -14.31 0.29
C ASN A 135 -14.84 -13.02 -0.47
N LEU A 136 -13.64 -12.47 -0.29
CA LEU A 136 -13.31 -11.13 -0.81
C LEU A 136 -11.83 -10.98 -1.19
N VAL A 137 -11.57 -9.95 -2.00
CA VAL A 137 -10.25 -9.37 -2.25
C VAL A 137 -10.26 -7.97 -1.68
N THR A 138 -9.17 -7.57 -1.04
CA THR A 138 -8.99 -6.24 -0.43
C THR A 138 -7.80 -5.52 -1.07
N ARG A 139 -7.99 -4.24 -1.35
CA ARG A 139 -6.98 -3.30 -1.85
C ARG A 139 -6.80 -2.16 -0.85
N GLY A 140 -5.55 -1.75 -0.66
CA GLY A 140 -5.17 -0.63 0.19
C GLY A 140 -5.16 0.68 -0.58
N PHE A 141 -5.42 1.80 0.10
CA PHE A 141 -5.46 3.14 -0.49
C PHE A 141 -4.70 4.11 0.40
N VAL A 142 -3.96 5.03 -0.22
CA VAL A 142 -3.19 6.07 0.47
C VAL A 142 -3.17 7.35 -0.34
N SER A 143 -3.29 8.50 0.33
CA SER A 143 -3.33 9.82 -0.31
C SER A 143 -2.41 10.82 0.36
N PHE A 144 -1.72 11.63 -0.46
CA PHE A 144 -0.84 12.71 0.01
C PHE A 144 -1.26 14.04 -0.59
N ASP A 145 -1.36 15.08 0.25
CA ASP A 145 -1.58 16.46 -0.20
C ASP A 145 -0.29 17.03 -0.78
N LEU A 146 -0.35 17.58 -1.99
CA LEU A 146 0.78 18.17 -2.70
C LEU A 146 0.91 19.67 -2.48
N GLY A 147 -0.03 20.32 -1.80
CA GLY A 147 -0.03 21.78 -1.56
C GLY A 147 1.18 22.28 -0.76
N ASP A 148 1.83 21.38 -0.04
CA ASP A 148 3.03 21.61 0.76
C ASP A 148 4.34 21.61 -0.06
N ILE A 149 4.26 21.24 -1.34
CA ILE A 149 5.35 21.36 -2.31
C ILE A 149 5.40 22.81 -2.82
N PRO A 150 6.55 23.51 -2.77
CA PRO A 150 6.64 24.88 -3.27
C PRO A 150 6.22 25.00 -4.74
N SER A 151 5.41 26.01 -5.06
CA SER A 151 5.02 26.31 -6.44
C SER A 151 6.26 26.52 -7.33
N GLY A 152 6.25 25.88 -8.50
CA GLY A 152 7.37 25.92 -9.46
C GLY A 152 8.57 25.05 -9.10
N ALA A 153 8.52 24.29 -8.00
CA ALA A 153 9.58 23.33 -7.65
C ALA A 153 9.81 22.31 -8.78
N LYS A 154 11.07 22.07 -9.11
CA LYS A 154 11.43 21.03 -10.08
C LYS A 154 11.64 19.71 -9.35
N ILE A 155 10.66 18.82 -9.43
CA ILE A 155 10.75 17.50 -8.79
C ILE A 155 11.88 16.68 -9.41
N GLN A 156 12.84 16.31 -8.58
CA GLN A 156 13.93 15.41 -8.94
C GLN A 156 13.51 13.95 -8.73
N GLU A 157 12.97 13.64 -7.55
CA GLU A 157 12.59 12.29 -7.13
C GLU A 157 11.41 12.37 -6.16
N ALA A 158 10.49 11.42 -6.25
CA ALA A 158 9.48 11.19 -5.22
C ALA A 158 9.44 9.70 -4.85
N THR A 159 9.45 9.41 -3.55
CA THR A 159 9.46 8.06 -3.01
C THR A 159 8.26 7.86 -2.09
N LEU A 160 7.37 6.94 -2.46
CA LEU A 160 6.31 6.43 -1.59
C LEU A 160 6.94 5.46 -0.59
N ARG A 161 6.66 5.64 0.70
CA ARG A 161 7.16 4.79 1.79
C ARG A 161 6.00 4.31 2.64
N LEU A 162 5.80 3.00 2.73
CA LEU A 162 4.77 2.36 3.55
C LEU A 162 5.41 1.38 4.52
N TYR A 163 5.07 1.45 5.80
CA TYR A 163 5.58 0.49 6.78
C TYR A 163 4.65 -0.71 6.92
N GLN A 164 5.17 -1.90 6.64
CA GLN A 164 4.42 -3.13 6.78
C GLN A 164 4.41 -3.58 8.24
N ALA A 165 3.26 -3.49 8.89
CA ALA A 165 3.13 -3.69 10.34
C ALA A 165 2.71 -5.11 10.72
N LYS A 166 1.99 -5.82 9.84
CA LYS A 166 1.47 -7.16 10.15
C LYS A 166 1.21 -7.99 8.89
N ILE A 167 1.24 -9.30 9.07
CA ILE A 167 0.86 -10.29 8.06
C ILE A 167 -0.09 -11.30 8.69
N ILE A 168 -1.08 -11.72 7.93
CA ILE A 168 -1.94 -12.87 8.23
C ILE A 168 -1.84 -13.84 7.05
N GLY A 169 -1.69 -15.14 7.32
CA GLY A 169 -1.61 -16.17 6.28
C GLY A 169 -0.32 -16.08 5.44
N ASN A 170 -0.43 -16.40 4.15
CA ASN A 170 0.66 -16.39 3.17
C ASN A 170 0.34 -15.50 1.95
N PRO A 171 0.15 -14.18 2.14
CA PRO A 171 -0.31 -13.28 1.08
C PRO A 171 0.66 -13.18 -0.09
N TYR A 172 1.96 -13.22 0.16
CA TYR A 172 2.98 -13.19 -0.89
C TYR A 172 3.09 -14.49 -1.68
N GLY A 173 2.81 -15.64 -1.04
CA GLY A 173 2.81 -16.92 -1.73
C GLY A 173 1.60 -17.11 -2.66
N VAL A 174 0.44 -16.57 -2.30
CA VAL A 174 -0.81 -16.71 -3.10
C VAL A 174 -1.08 -15.52 -4.03
N GLY A 175 -0.75 -14.31 -3.59
CA GLY A 175 -1.00 -13.05 -4.29
C GLY A 175 0.20 -12.55 -5.11
N GLY A 176 1.39 -13.13 -4.88
CA GLY A 176 2.63 -12.71 -5.51
C GLY A 176 3.18 -11.41 -4.92
N SER A 177 3.62 -10.49 -5.79
CA SER A 177 4.15 -9.19 -5.36
C SER A 177 3.04 -8.17 -5.12
N LEU A 178 3.29 -7.21 -4.22
CA LEU A 178 2.44 -6.02 -4.09
C LEU A 178 2.78 -5.03 -5.20
N LYS A 179 1.75 -4.57 -5.88
CA LYS A 179 1.77 -3.57 -6.95
C LYS A 179 1.19 -2.26 -6.45
N VAL A 180 1.61 -1.18 -7.11
CA VAL A 180 1.06 0.15 -6.91
C VAL A 180 0.38 0.59 -8.20
N ASP A 181 -0.85 1.05 -8.08
CA ASP A 181 -1.53 1.85 -9.09
C ASP A 181 -1.51 3.32 -8.68
N HIS A 182 -1.54 4.21 -9.67
CA HIS A 182 -1.80 5.64 -9.51
C HIS A 182 -3.21 5.95 -10.02
N LEU A 183 -3.99 6.69 -9.24
CA LEU A 183 -5.40 6.95 -9.51
C LEU A 183 -5.83 8.30 -8.92
N THR A 184 -7.09 8.66 -9.11
CA THR A 184 -7.73 9.77 -8.40
C THR A 184 -9.09 9.29 -7.92
N TYR A 185 -9.24 9.14 -6.60
CA TYR A 185 -10.49 8.76 -5.94
C TYR A 185 -11.16 9.94 -5.19
N GLY A 186 -10.62 11.15 -5.34
CA GLY A 186 -11.28 12.36 -4.87
C GLY A 186 -11.03 12.68 -3.39
N ASP A 187 -12.01 13.30 -2.74
CA ASP A 187 -11.92 13.85 -1.38
C ASP A 187 -12.46 12.91 -0.29
N ALA A 188 -12.88 11.71 -0.66
CA ALA A 188 -13.30 10.66 0.25
C ALA A 188 -12.87 9.30 -0.29
N LEU A 189 -12.51 8.37 0.59
CA LEU A 189 -12.41 6.97 0.21
C LEU A 189 -13.80 6.35 0.39
N ASP A 190 -14.39 5.79 -0.66
CA ASP A 190 -15.72 5.20 -0.67
C ASP A 190 -15.74 3.83 -1.37
N ASN A 191 -16.91 3.20 -1.44
CA ASN A 191 -17.01 1.84 -1.94
C ASN A 191 -16.71 1.70 -3.44
N LEU A 192 -17.05 2.70 -4.24
CA LEU A 192 -16.87 2.67 -5.69
C LEU A 192 -15.37 2.71 -6.07
N ASP A 193 -14.53 3.26 -5.19
CA ASP A 193 -13.09 3.35 -5.39
C ASP A 193 -12.39 1.99 -5.50
N TYR A 194 -13.01 0.91 -4.99
CA TYR A 194 -12.47 -0.44 -5.19
C TYR A 194 -12.20 -0.73 -6.67
N GLY A 195 -13.15 -0.36 -7.53
CA GLY A 195 -13.16 -0.67 -8.96
C GLY A 195 -12.75 0.49 -9.87
N ILE A 196 -12.34 1.63 -9.32
CA ILE A 196 -11.99 2.79 -10.14
C ILE A 196 -10.80 2.47 -11.07
N ALA A 197 -10.86 2.99 -12.29
CA ALA A 197 -9.79 2.84 -13.25
C ALA A 197 -8.55 3.62 -12.77
N ALA A 198 -7.39 2.98 -12.86
CA ALA A 198 -6.13 3.64 -12.57
C ALA A 198 -5.74 4.59 -13.72
N LEU A 199 -5.12 5.71 -13.38
CA LEU A 199 -4.41 6.56 -14.33
C LEU A 199 -3.18 5.82 -14.88
N SER A 200 -2.49 5.08 -14.01
CA SER A 200 -1.40 4.18 -14.36
C SER A 200 -1.48 2.92 -13.50
N SER A 201 -1.68 1.76 -14.12
CA SER A 201 -1.90 0.51 -13.39
C SER A 201 -0.64 -0.33 -13.24
N SER A 202 -0.42 -0.89 -12.04
CA SER A 202 0.66 -1.82 -11.69
C SER A 202 2.03 -1.35 -12.17
N PHE A 203 2.25 -0.03 -12.15
CA PHE A 203 3.40 0.60 -12.79
C PHE A 203 4.71 0.32 -12.05
N ILE A 204 4.62 -0.07 -10.78
CA ILE A 204 5.77 -0.46 -9.96
C ILE A 204 5.41 -1.58 -8.97
N THR A 205 6.40 -2.40 -8.63
CA THR A 205 6.34 -3.36 -7.53
C THR A 205 6.75 -2.65 -6.24
N LEU A 206 5.88 -2.63 -5.23
CA LEU A 206 6.20 -2.09 -3.90
C LEU A 206 7.11 -3.05 -3.13
N THR A 207 6.75 -4.34 -3.09
CA THR A 207 7.56 -5.37 -2.45
C THR A 207 7.11 -6.76 -2.86
N SER A 208 7.99 -7.74 -2.71
CA SER A 208 7.71 -9.17 -2.91
C SER A 208 8.07 -10.01 -1.68
N ASN A 209 8.35 -9.39 -0.53
CA ASN A 209 8.77 -10.08 0.68
C ASN A 209 7.82 -9.81 1.86
N ASN A 210 7.86 -10.69 2.85
CA ASN A 210 7.00 -10.67 4.02
C ASN A 210 7.68 -10.07 5.27
N SER A 211 8.79 -9.36 5.12
CA SER A 211 9.46 -8.68 6.24
C SER A 211 8.65 -7.47 6.71
N LEU A 212 8.57 -7.27 8.02
CA LEU A 212 7.91 -6.12 8.65
C LEU A 212 8.88 -4.94 8.70
N GLU A 213 8.85 -4.10 7.66
CA GLU A 213 9.80 -3.02 7.44
C GLU A 213 9.19 -1.93 6.53
N TRP A 214 9.93 -0.84 6.33
CA TRP A 214 9.61 0.14 5.30
C TRP A 214 9.71 -0.48 3.91
N LYS A 215 8.67 -0.28 3.10
CA LYS A 215 8.62 -0.60 1.69
C LYS A 215 8.60 0.69 0.90
N ASP A 216 9.58 0.86 0.04
CA ASP A 216 9.77 2.08 -0.73
C ASP A 216 9.50 1.83 -2.22
N ALA A 217 8.85 2.77 -2.89
CA ALA A 217 8.62 2.75 -4.34
C ALA A 217 8.86 4.14 -4.94
N ILE A 218 9.57 4.20 -6.06
CA ILE A 218 9.81 5.46 -6.78
C ILE A 218 8.56 5.80 -7.60
N VAL A 219 7.93 6.92 -7.25
CA VAL A 219 6.66 7.42 -7.83
C VAL A 219 6.82 8.80 -8.48
N THR A 220 8.05 9.14 -8.87
CA THR A 220 8.43 10.46 -9.40
C THR A 220 7.55 10.90 -10.57
N ASP A 221 7.26 10.01 -11.52
CA ASP A 221 6.51 10.35 -12.71
C ASP A 221 5.03 10.61 -12.40
N GLN A 222 4.47 9.89 -11.42
CA GLN A 222 3.09 10.05 -10.97
C GLN A 222 2.90 11.38 -10.26
N VAL A 223 3.82 11.75 -9.36
CA VAL A 223 3.79 13.05 -8.67
C VAL A 223 3.97 14.20 -9.66
N LYS A 224 4.85 14.06 -10.66
CA LYS A 224 4.99 15.04 -11.74
C LYS A 224 3.72 15.16 -12.58
N ASP A 225 3.09 14.05 -12.92
CA ASP A 225 1.82 14.04 -13.66
C ASP A 225 0.72 14.76 -12.87
N ASP A 226 0.60 14.51 -11.56
CA ASP A 226 -0.38 15.18 -10.70
C ASP A 226 -0.17 16.69 -10.66
N LEU A 227 1.07 17.15 -10.45
CA LEU A 227 1.40 18.57 -10.46
C LEU A 227 1.14 19.21 -11.84
N ALA A 228 1.49 18.53 -12.93
CA ALA A 228 1.30 19.03 -14.30
C ALA A 228 -0.19 19.15 -14.68
N ASN A 229 -1.03 18.25 -14.17
CA ASN A 229 -2.48 18.27 -14.38
C ASN A 229 -3.24 19.08 -13.31
N GLY A 230 -2.53 19.76 -12.40
CA GLY A 230 -3.15 20.57 -11.35
C GLY A 230 -3.94 19.78 -10.31
N ARG A 231 -3.65 18.48 -10.14
CA ARG A 231 -4.24 17.68 -9.06
C ARG A 231 -3.62 18.09 -7.73
N SER A 232 -4.46 18.31 -6.73
CA SER A 232 -4.02 18.70 -5.39
C SER A 232 -3.40 17.55 -4.58
N ARG A 233 -3.54 16.30 -5.05
CA ARG A 233 -3.12 15.10 -4.34
C ARG A 233 -2.46 14.09 -5.26
N SER A 234 -1.56 13.31 -4.69
CA SER A 234 -1.11 12.04 -5.26
C SER A 234 -1.74 10.88 -4.49
N GLN A 235 -2.45 10.02 -5.23
CA GLN A 235 -3.28 8.96 -4.69
C GLN A 235 -2.89 7.61 -5.27
N PHE A 236 -2.72 6.62 -4.39
CA PHE A 236 -2.17 5.32 -4.75
C PHE A 236 -3.05 4.18 -4.22
N ARG A 237 -3.14 3.10 -5.00
CA ARG A 237 -3.82 1.87 -4.63
C ARG A 237 -2.80 0.74 -4.57
N ILE A 238 -2.81 0.00 -3.47
CA ILE A 238 -1.87 -1.06 -3.16
C ILE A 238 -2.65 -2.37 -3.25
N HIS A 239 -2.21 -3.26 -4.13
CA HIS A 239 -2.90 -4.52 -4.37
C HIS A 239 -1.91 -5.64 -4.70
N PHE A 240 -2.32 -6.89 -4.52
CA PHE A 240 -1.50 -8.01 -4.98
C PHE A 240 -1.56 -8.14 -6.49
N GLN A 241 -0.49 -8.68 -7.08
CA GLN A 241 -0.43 -8.97 -8.51
C GLN A 241 -1.52 -9.97 -8.94
N ILE A 242 -1.89 -10.90 -8.06
CA ILE A 242 -2.97 -11.88 -8.29
C ILE A 242 -4.11 -11.57 -7.32
N GLU A 243 -5.29 -11.29 -7.88
CA GLU A 243 -6.46 -10.80 -7.15
C GLU A 243 -7.68 -11.68 -7.33
N ASN A 244 -7.58 -12.93 -6.87
CA ASN A 244 -8.71 -13.87 -6.85
C ASN A 244 -9.14 -14.12 -5.40
N THR A 245 -10.42 -14.41 -5.17
CA THR A 245 -10.86 -14.94 -3.86
C THR A 245 -10.33 -16.36 -3.63
N GLY A 246 -10.28 -16.78 -2.38
CA GLY A 246 -9.87 -18.14 -1.98
C GLY A 246 -9.06 -18.18 -0.71
N GLY A 247 -8.56 -19.37 -0.37
CA GLY A 247 -7.95 -19.62 0.95
C GLY A 247 -9.01 -19.99 1.98
N ASP A 248 -8.80 -19.60 3.23
CA ASP A 248 -9.74 -19.84 4.32
C ASP A 248 -10.45 -18.54 4.78
N VAL A 249 -11.19 -18.60 5.89
CA VAL A 249 -11.89 -17.46 6.47
C VAL A 249 -10.95 -16.45 7.14
N THR A 250 -9.76 -16.89 7.57
CA THR A 250 -8.73 -16.05 8.18
C THR A 250 -8.08 -15.18 7.11
N GLY A 251 -7.86 -15.76 5.94
CA GLY A 251 -7.35 -15.11 4.75
C GLY A 251 -5.84 -14.89 4.75
N ASP A 252 -5.38 -14.31 3.65
CA ASP A 252 -4.01 -13.99 3.37
C ASP A 252 -3.91 -12.47 3.14
N PHE A 253 -3.40 -11.74 4.12
CA PHE A 253 -3.40 -10.27 4.11
C PHE A 253 -2.07 -9.67 4.58
N ALA A 254 -1.63 -8.62 3.89
CA ALA A 254 -0.59 -7.70 4.33
C ALA A 254 -1.24 -6.43 4.87
N TYR A 255 -0.72 -5.95 6.00
CA TYR A 255 -1.20 -4.78 6.72
C TYR A 255 -0.08 -3.76 6.78
N PHE A 256 -0.39 -2.52 6.41
CA PHE A 256 0.48 -1.37 6.48
C PHE A 256 -0.13 -0.33 7.40
N GLU A 257 0.72 0.46 8.05
CA GLU A 257 0.23 1.63 8.77
C GLU A 257 -0.53 2.58 7.85
N ALA A 258 -1.51 3.27 8.43
CA ALA A 258 -2.18 4.43 7.86
C ALA A 258 -1.80 5.68 8.65
N ALA A 259 -2.26 6.85 8.21
CA ALA A 259 -1.98 8.12 8.89
C ALA A 259 -2.38 8.14 10.38
N GLU A 260 -3.42 7.40 10.77
CA GLU A 260 -3.91 7.28 12.15
C GLU A 260 -2.99 6.49 13.06
N ASN A 261 -1.99 5.81 12.50
CA ASN A 261 -1.09 4.92 13.24
C ASN A 261 -1.88 3.85 14.02
N ASN A 262 -2.93 3.29 13.43
CA ASN A 262 -3.83 2.33 14.11
C ASN A 262 -3.10 1.07 14.57
N MET A 263 -2.01 0.67 13.88
CA MET A 263 -1.22 -0.50 14.26
C MET A 263 -0.16 -0.16 15.33
N GLY A 264 0.01 1.11 15.69
CA GLY A 264 0.79 1.56 16.84
C GLY A 264 2.31 1.54 16.65
N THR A 265 2.81 1.43 15.42
CA THR A 265 4.27 1.34 15.16
C THR A 265 4.97 2.70 15.16
N GLY A 266 4.23 3.80 14.98
CA GLY A 266 4.75 5.15 14.79
C GLY A 266 5.29 5.43 13.38
N ASN A 267 5.23 4.44 12.49
CA ASN A 267 5.79 4.51 11.13
C ASN A 267 4.68 4.75 10.09
N THR A 268 4.06 5.93 10.12
CA THR A 268 2.96 6.28 9.21
C THR A 268 3.43 6.53 7.78
N PRO A 269 2.58 6.35 6.76
CA PRO A 269 2.96 6.54 5.35
C PRO A 269 3.62 7.88 5.05
N GLN A 270 4.61 7.87 4.16
CA GLN A 270 5.34 9.06 3.74
C GLN A 270 5.44 9.15 2.22
N LEU A 271 5.34 10.36 1.70
CA LEU A 271 5.81 10.71 0.36
C LEU A 271 7.02 11.64 0.50
N VAL A 272 8.20 11.13 0.20
CA VAL A 272 9.46 11.88 0.30
C VAL A 272 9.77 12.48 -1.05
N VAL A 273 9.77 13.81 -1.15
CA VAL A 273 9.95 14.56 -2.39
C VAL A 273 11.27 15.32 -2.35
N LYS A 274 12.16 15.04 -3.30
CA LYS A 274 13.38 15.80 -3.55
C LYS A 274 13.17 16.75 -4.73
N TYR A 275 13.56 18.01 -4.58
CA TYR A 275 13.31 19.05 -5.58
C TYR A 275 14.39 20.13 -5.56
N TYR A 276 14.41 20.98 -6.61
CA TYR A 276 15.21 22.19 -6.69
C TYR A 276 14.34 23.44 -6.54
#